data_AF-A0AAW9L8G0-F1
#
_entry.id   AF-A0AAW9L8G0-F1
#
_cell.length_a   1.000
_cell.length_b   1.000
_cell.length_c   1.000
_cell.angle_alpha   90.00
_cell.angle_beta   90.00
_cell.angle_gamma   90.00
#
_symmetry.space_group_name_H-M   'P 1'
#
loop_
_entity.id
_entity.type
_entity.pdbx_description
1 polymer ?
#
loop_
_entity_poly.entity_id
_entity_poly.type
_entity_poly.pdbx_seq_one_letter_code
_entity_poly.pdbx_strand_id
1 'polypeptide(L)'
;MVRVLHATVAALVVLAGCGALPGSESPNAPKHTVSIGISNNHNESHIVRVSTIPPEVKGLEVTYENGSTHRFDVSSFDALPRDGLRNATAIATTDSTGLTREFRVKPAESVGTTLEDVPANVTVVYFVLQDGSHHTGRGAGVARCSSDIATTDLEIVIRPDGSLHSSVTCSDYSSYIECRSGETTGYGLFAILT
;
A
#
# COMPACT_ATOMS: atom_id res chain seq x y z
N MET A 1 -30.79 52.67 -55.32
CA MET A 1 -31.87 51.97 -54.61
C MET A 1 -31.30 50.67 -54.09
N VAL A 2 -31.01 50.63 -52.78
CA VAL A 2 -30.19 49.60 -52.12
C VAL A 2 -31.12 48.54 -51.53
N ARG A 3 -30.87 47.25 -51.78
CA ARG A 3 -31.47 46.14 -51.03
C ARG A 3 -30.41 45.09 -50.72
N VAL A 4 -29.89 45.19 -49.49
CA VAL A 4 -28.98 44.24 -48.84
C VAL A 4 -29.85 43.18 -48.16
N LEU A 5 -29.81 41.94 -48.65
CA LEU A 5 -30.46 40.80 -47.97
C LEU A 5 -29.45 40.20 -46.98
N HIS A 6 -29.79 40.31 -45.70
CA HIS A 6 -29.05 39.75 -44.58
C HIS A 6 -29.35 38.26 -44.47
N ALA A 7 -28.34 37.40 -44.63
CA ALA A 7 -28.46 35.98 -44.32
C ALA A 7 -28.06 35.74 -42.87
N THR A 8 -29.04 35.33 -42.08
CA THR A 8 -29.01 35.09 -40.64
C THR A 8 -28.09 33.92 -40.30
N VAL A 9 -27.05 34.17 -39.50
CA VAL A 9 -26.18 33.16 -38.91
C VAL A 9 -26.92 32.49 -37.74
N ALA A 10 -27.27 31.21 -37.89
CA ALA A 10 -27.78 30.40 -36.78
C ALA A 10 -26.59 29.82 -36.01
N ALA A 11 -26.23 30.45 -34.90
CA ALA A 11 -25.24 29.93 -33.95
C ALA A 11 -25.93 28.87 -33.06
N LEU A 12 -25.62 27.59 -33.31
CA LEU A 12 -26.02 26.46 -32.47
C LEU A 12 -25.13 26.45 -31.22
N VAL A 13 -25.63 27.01 -30.12
CA VAL A 13 -25.01 26.93 -28.80
C VAL A 13 -25.30 25.55 -28.21
N VAL A 14 -24.35 24.64 -28.30
CA VAL A 14 -24.38 23.36 -27.57
C VAL A 14 -23.94 23.63 -26.13
N LEU A 15 -24.93 23.85 -25.26
CA LEU A 15 -24.79 23.77 -23.80
C LEU A 15 -24.63 22.30 -23.40
N ALA A 16 -23.42 21.74 -23.61
CA ALA A 16 -23.03 20.51 -22.93
C ALA A 16 -22.53 20.92 -21.54
N GLY A 17 -23.40 20.75 -20.54
CA GLY A 17 -23.05 20.96 -19.14
C GLY A 17 -21.84 20.12 -18.74
N CYS A 18 -20.91 20.73 -18.01
CA CYS A 18 -19.96 20.01 -17.17
C CYS A 18 -20.73 19.21 -16.11
N GLY A 19 -21.21 18.03 -16.49
CA GLY A 19 -21.45 16.99 -15.52
C GLY A 19 -20.11 16.55 -14.99
N ALA A 20 -19.81 16.90 -13.74
CA ALA A 20 -18.74 16.25 -12.98
C ALA A 20 -19.10 14.76 -12.88
N LEU A 21 -18.49 13.96 -13.75
CA LEU A 21 -18.55 12.51 -13.70
C LEU A 21 -17.88 12.05 -12.40
N PRO A 22 -18.50 11.16 -11.62
CA PRO A 22 -17.87 10.60 -10.43
C PRO A 22 -16.64 9.80 -10.84
N GLY A 23 -15.53 10.08 -10.13
CA GLY A 23 -14.22 9.42 -10.16
C GLY A 23 -14.04 8.27 -11.14
N SER A 24 -13.46 8.58 -12.30
CA SER A 24 -12.78 7.59 -13.11
C SER A 24 -11.60 7.05 -12.29
N GLU A 25 -11.78 5.88 -11.68
CA GLU A 25 -10.66 4.97 -11.44
C GLU A 25 -9.88 4.89 -12.75
N SER A 26 -8.68 5.47 -12.80
CA SER A 26 -7.83 5.41 -13.98
C SER A 26 -7.43 3.95 -14.19
N PRO A 27 -7.89 3.26 -15.24
CA PRO A 27 -7.66 1.83 -15.42
C PRO A 27 -6.18 1.45 -15.68
N ASN A 28 -5.30 2.46 -15.74
CA ASN A 28 -3.91 2.34 -16.21
C ASN A 28 -2.89 2.91 -15.20
N ALA A 29 -3.20 2.93 -13.90
CA ALA A 29 -2.17 3.23 -12.90
C ALA A 29 -0.99 2.23 -13.09
N PRO A 30 0.27 2.70 -13.20
CA PRO A 30 1.42 1.84 -13.39
C PRO A 30 1.46 0.79 -12.29
N LYS A 31 1.39 -0.49 -12.68
CA LYS A 31 1.56 -1.61 -11.78
C LYS A 31 3.05 -1.95 -11.70
N HIS A 32 3.50 -2.34 -10.51
CA HIS A 32 4.87 -2.76 -10.28
C HIS A 32 4.95 -4.00 -9.42
N THR A 33 6.14 -4.58 -9.37
CA THR A 33 6.46 -5.70 -8.49
C THR A 33 7.13 -5.16 -7.23
N VAL A 34 6.66 -5.61 -6.07
CA VAL A 34 7.29 -5.34 -4.77
C VAL A 34 7.96 -6.61 -4.28
N SER A 35 9.28 -6.62 -4.12
CA SER A 35 9.99 -7.69 -3.45
C SER A 35 9.83 -7.57 -1.95
N ILE A 36 9.56 -8.68 -1.26
CA ILE A 36 9.52 -8.74 0.19
C ILE A 36 10.55 -9.76 0.66
N GLY A 37 11.51 -9.31 1.45
CA GLY A 37 12.46 -10.15 2.17
C GLY A 37 12.11 -10.20 3.65
N ILE A 38 12.05 -11.41 4.23
CA ILE A 38 11.80 -11.62 5.65
C ILE A 38 12.91 -12.50 6.19
N SER A 39 13.59 -12.07 7.26
CA SER A 39 14.62 -12.83 7.95
C SER A 39 14.28 -12.98 9.42
N ASN A 40 14.37 -14.20 9.93
CA ASN A 40 14.14 -14.49 11.34
C ASN A 40 15.44 -14.94 12.03
N ASN A 41 16.12 -14.00 12.69
CA ASN A 41 17.29 -14.27 13.50
C ASN A 41 16.94 -14.53 14.98
N HIS A 42 15.65 -14.53 15.33
CA HIS A 42 15.16 -14.88 16.65
C HIS A 42 15.07 -16.41 16.81
N ASN A 43 14.91 -16.88 18.05
CA ASN A 43 14.87 -18.31 18.38
C ASN A 43 13.45 -18.91 18.38
N GLU A 44 12.42 -18.10 18.14
CA GLU A 44 11.02 -18.52 18.00
C GLU A 44 10.58 -18.47 16.53
N SER A 45 9.59 -19.30 16.17
CA SER A 45 8.89 -19.18 14.89
C SER A 45 7.92 -18.00 14.91
N HIS A 46 7.79 -17.31 13.77
CA HIS A 46 6.91 -16.18 13.61
C HIS A 46 6.01 -16.31 12.38
N ILE A 47 4.87 -15.64 12.43
CA ILE A 47 4.01 -15.40 11.27
C ILE A 47 4.12 -13.93 10.91
N VAL A 48 4.49 -13.65 9.67
CA VAL A 48 4.55 -12.29 9.13
C VAL A 48 3.42 -12.12 8.13
N ARG A 49 2.53 -11.18 8.39
CA ARG A 49 1.46 -10.78 7.46
C ARG A 49 1.84 -9.46 6.83
N VAL A 50 1.74 -9.38 5.51
CA VAL A 50 2.03 -8.16 4.75
C VAL A 50 0.84 -7.83 3.87
N SER A 51 0.38 -6.59 3.95
CA SER A 51 -0.76 -6.07 3.21
C SER A 51 -0.35 -4.82 2.43
N THR A 52 -0.67 -4.78 1.14
CA THR A 52 -0.59 -3.55 0.34
C THR A 52 -1.93 -2.84 0.37
N ILE A 53 -1.92 -1.58 0.77
CA ILE A 53 -3.10 -0.72 0.84
C ILE A 53 -2.95 0.37 -0.22
N PRO A 54 -3.82 0.43 -1.23
CA PRO A 54 -3.84 1.51 -2.21
C PRO A 54 -4.00 2.89 -1.54
N PRO A 55 -3.59 3.98 -2.21
CA PRO A 55 -3.72 5.33 -1.66
C PRO A 55 -5.19 5.71 -1.40
N GLU A 56 -6.10 5.19 -2.22
CA GLU A 56 -7.55 5.39 -2.09
C GLU A 56 -8.24 4.03 -1.90
N VAL A 57 -9.11 3.93 -0.89
CA VAL A 57 -9.86 2.72 -0.58
C VAL A 57 -11.29 3.07 -0.18
N LYS A 58 -12.23 2.14 -0.35
CA LYS A 58 -13.61 2.32 0.14
C LYS A 58 -13.77 2.10 1.64
N GLY A 59 -12.79 1.45 2.26
CA GLY A 59 -12.76 1.13 3.68
C GLY A 59 -11.72 0.06 3.99
N LEU A 60 -11.38 -0.06 5.26
CA LEU A 60 -10.37 -0.98 5.78
C LEU A 60 -10.99 -1.94 6.79
N GLU A 61 -10.64 -3.22 6.70
CA GLU A 61 -10.95 -4.22 7.70
C GLU A 61 -9.70 -4.50 8.52
N VAL A 62 -9.81 -4.31 9.84
CA VAL A 62 -8.73 -4.58 10.78
C VAL A 62 -9.11 -5.78 11.63
N THR A 63 -8.25 -6.79 11.64
CA THR A 63 -8.39 -7.95 12.52
C THR A 63 -7.50 -7.78 13.74
N TYR A 64 -8.04 -8.06 14.93
CA TYR A 64 -7.35 -7.85 16.20
C TYR A 64 -6.90 -9.18 16.84
N GLU A 65 -6.04 -9.09 17.86
CA GLU A 65 -5.54 -10.26 18.61
C GLU A 65 -6.66 -11.12 19.22
N ASN A 66 -7.80 -10.53 19.57
CA ASN A 66 -8.96 -11.26 20.08
C ASN A 66 -9.74 -12.03 18.99
N GLY A 67 -9.27 -11.99 17.74
CA GLY A 67 -9.91 -12.62 16.59
C GLY A 67 -11.11 -11.84 16.02
N SER A 68 -11.50 -10.71 16.62
CA SER A 68 -12.53 -9.85 16.05
C SER A 68 -12.00 -9.09 14.85
N THR A 69 -12.90 -8.79 13.91
CA THR A 69 -12.62 -7.90 12.78
C THR A 69 -13.55 -6.70 12.86
N HIS A 70 -13.00 -5.51 12.67
CA HIS A 70 -13.77 -4.27 12.60
C HIS A 70 -13.55 -3.60 11.25
N ARG A 71 -14.65 -3.10 10.67
CA ARG A 71 -14.63 -2.36 9.41
C ARG A 71 -14.64 -0.87 9.71
N PHE A 72 -13.72 -0.15 9.07
CA PHE A 72 -13.64 1.30 9.08
C PHE A 72 -13.98 1.83 7.69
N ASP A 73 -15.03 2.63 7.58
CA ASP A 73 -15.38 3.32 6.34
C ASP A 73 -14.53 4.59 6.22
N VAL A 74 -13.28 4.42 5.78
CA VAL A 74 -12.27 5.47 5.57
C VAL A 74 -11.82 5.47 4.12
N SER A 75 -11.41 6.64 3.61
CA SER A 75 -11.01 6.82 2.22
C SER A 75 -9.53 6.49 1.93
N SER A 76 -8.71 6.34 2.97
CA SER A 76 -7.27 6.04 2.87
C SER A 76 -6.75 5.44 4.18
N PHE A 77 -5.54 4.87 4.16
CA PHE A 77 -4.86 4.39 5.37
C PHE A 77 -4.62 5.50 6.40
N ASP A 78 -4.23 6.70 5.95
CA ASP A 78 -3.92 7.84 6.81
C ASP A 78 -5.17 8.39 7.53
N ALA A 79 -6.36 8.09 7.03
CA ALA A 79 -7.64 8.47 7.64
C ALA A 79 -8.08 7.50 8.75
N LEU A 80 -7.38 6.38 8.95
CA LEU A 80 -7.69 5.43 10.02
C LEU A 80 -7.44 6.09 11.40
N PRO A 81 -8.35 5.92 12.37
CA PRO A 81 -8.11 6.41 13.73
C PRO A 81 -6.81 5.84 14.28
N ARG A 82 -6.01 6.64 15.00
CA ARG A 82 -4.71 6.20 15.56
C ARG A 82 -4.85 4.95 16.44
N ASP A 83 -5.92 4.86 17.21
CA ASP A 83 -6.21 3.70 18.06
C ASP A 83 -6.77 2.50 17.29
N GLY A 84 -7.14 2.68 16.02
CA GLY A 84 -7.73 1.64 15.16
C GLY A 84 -6.76 0.53 14.77
N LEU A 85 -5.45 0.72 14.98
CA LEU A 85 -4.43 -0.32 14.76
C LEU A 85 -3.89 -0.91 16.07
N ARG A 86 -4.37 -0.43 17.22
CA ARG A 86 -3.91 -0.95 18.51
C ARG A 86 -4.33 -2.42 18.63
N ASN A 87 -3.36 -3.29 18.89
CA ASN A 87 -3.53 -4.76 18.95
C ASN A 87 -4.07 -5.37 17.63
N ALA A 88 -3.85 -4.71 16.49
CA ALA A 88 -4.16 -5.27 15.19
C ALA A 88 -3.15 -6.38 14.84
N THR A 89 -3.64 -7.43 14.17
CA THR A 89 -2.85 -8.56 13.67
C THR A 89 -2.96 -8.74 12.16
N ALA A 90 -3.90 -8.06 11.52
CA ALA A 90 -3.99 -7.96 10.07
C ALA A 90 -4.78 -6.71 9.67
N ILE A 91 -4.55 -6.25 8.45
CA ILE A 91 -5.37 -5.24 7.78
C ILE A 91 -5.63 -5.68 6.35
N ALA A 92 -6.84 -5.42 5.86
CA ALA A 92 -7.22 -5.66 4.48
C ALA A 92 -8.11 -4.52 3.97
N THR A 93 -8.17 -4.36 2.65
CA THR A 93 -9.14 -3.47 2.01
C THR A 93 -10.49 -4.15 1.89
N THR A 94 -11.56 -3.41 2.15
CA THR A 94 -12.94 -3.94 2.08
C THR A 94 -13.42 -4.30 0.67
N ASP A 95 -12.77 -3.79 -0.37
CA ASP A 95 -13.08 -4.01 -1.78
C ASP A 95 -12.12 -5.02 -2.45
N SER A 96 -11.31 -5.73 -1.66
CA SER A 96 -10.32 -6.70 -2.12
C SER A 96 -9.28 -6.15 -3.11
N THR A 97 -9.10 -4.83 -3.17
CA THR A 97 -8.09 -4.18 -4.02
C THR A 97 -6.67 -4.31 -3.44
N GLY A 98 -6.56 -4.51 -2.13
CA GLY A 98 -5.31 -4.77 -1.43
C GLY A 98 -4.87 -6.23 -1.52
N LEU A 99 -3.56 -6.45 -1.55
CA LEU A 99 -2.97 -7.79 -1.56
C LEU A 99 -2.45 -8.10 -0.16
N THR A 100 -2.95 -9.17 0.45
CA THR A 100 -2.45 -9.68 1.73
C THR A 100 -1.74 -11.02 1.52
N ARG A 101 -0.56 -11.18 2.12
CA ARG A 101 0.19 -12.44 2.17
C ARG A 101 0.61 -12.75 3.59
N GLU A 102 0.71 -14.05 3.88
CA GLU A 102 1.16 -14.57 5.16
C GLU A 102 2.37 -15.48 4.94
N PHE A 103 3.40 -15.32 5.78
CA PHE A 103 4.62 -16.10 5.76
C PHE A 103 4.89 -16.65 7.15
N ARG A 104 5.10 -17.97 7.24
CA ARG A 104 5.61 -18.58 8.46
C ARG A 104 7.13 -18.70 8.33
N VAL A 105 7.87 -18.14 9.27
CA VAL A 105 9.35 -18.13 9.29
C VAL A 105 9.88 -18.75 10.58
N LYS A 106 10.62 -19.86 10.43
CA LYS A 106 11.26 -20.58 11.55
C LYS A 106 12.54 -19.88 12.00
N PRO A 107 13.11 -20.27 13.16
CA PRO A 107 14.41 -19.76 13.60
C PRO A 107 15.49 -19.96 12.53
N ALA A 108 16.30 -18.92 12.30
CA ALA A 108 17.35 -18.86 11.27
C ALA A 108 16.87 -19.06 9.82
N GLU A 109 15.57 -18.88 9.56
CA GLU A 109 14.99 -18.94 8.22
C GLU A 109 14.96 -17.54 7.58
N SER A 110 15.06 -17.50 6.26
CA SER A 110 14.78 -16.30 5.48
C SER A 110 13.91 -16.67 4.27
N VAL A 111 12.91 -15.84 4.00
CA VAL A 111 11.93 -16.02 2.93
C VAL A 111 11.94 -14.77 2.05
N GLY A 112 12.00 -14.97 0.74
CA GLY A 112 11.82 -13.92 -0.25
C GLY A 112 10.57 -14.19 -1.07
N THR A 113 9.80 -13.15 -1.38
CA THR A 113 8.68 -13.24 -2.31
C THR A 113 8.54 -11.96 -3.14
N THR A 114 7.63 -11.99 -4.09
CA THR A 114 7.21 -10.82 -4.85
C THR A 114 5.69 -10.67 -4.78
N LEU A 115 5.24 -9.43 -4.62
CA LEU A 115 3.85 -9.04 -4.87
C LEU A 115 3.81 -8.42 -6.26
N GLU A 116 3.12 -9.08 -7.17
CA GLU A 116 2.90 -8.58 -8.53
C GLU A 116 1.66 -7.68 -8.57
N ASP A 117 1.54 -6.89 -9.63
CA ASP A 117 0.38 -6.05 -9.91
C ASP A 117 0.05 -5.02 -8.82
N VAL A 118 1.06 -4.57 -8.06
CA VAL A 118 0.90 -3.61 -6.98
C VAL A 118 0.69 -2.20 -7.57
N PRO A 119 -0.39 -1.47 -7.20
CA PRO A 119 -0.57 -0.09 -7.63
C PRO A 119 0.58 0.80 -7.18
N ALA A 120 0.93 1.82 -7.96
CA ALA A 120 1.84 2.87 -7.50
C ALA A 120 1.36 3.51 -6.17
N ASN A 121 2.30 4.00 -5.35
CA ASN A 121 2.02 4.73 -4.11
C ASN A 121 1.24 3.96 -3.03
N VAL A 122 1.35 2.63 -3.02
CA VAL A 122 0.77 1.83 -1.95
C VAL A 122 1.46 2.06 -0.62
N THR A 123 0.67 1.93 0.44
CA THR A 123 1.17 1.77 1.79
C THR A 123 1.33 0.28 2.06
N VAL A 124 2.53 -0.16 2.43
CA VAL A 124 2.77 -1.54 2.85
C VAL A 124 2.69 -1.61 4.37
N VAL A 125 1.74 -2.39 4.88
CA VAL A 125 1.56 -2.62 6.31
C VAL A 125 1.97 -4.04 6.61
N TYR A 126 2.78 -4.26 7.64
CA TYR A 126 3.13 -5.60 8.08
C TYR A 126 2.92 -5.80 9.58
N PHE A 127 2.57 -7.03 9.93
CA PHE A 127 2.41 -7.50 11.31
C PHE A 127 3.30 -8.72 11.52
N VAL A 128 4.08 -8.73 12.58
CA VAL A 128 4.84 -9.88 13.04
C VAL A 128 4.13 -10.46 14.26
N LEU A 129 3.73 -11.71 14.15
CA LEU A 129 2.94 -12.43 15.15
C LEU A 129 3.74 -13.61 15.70
N GLN A 130 3.49 -13.99 16.95
CA GLN A 130 3.99 -15.28 17.44
C GLN A 130 3.24 -16.43 16.76
N ASP A 131 3.99 -17.47 16.39
CA ASP A 131 3.40 -18.71 15.88
C ASP A 131 2.87 -19.54 17.05
N GLY A 132 1.58 -19.43 17.33
CA GLY A 132 0.90 -20.09 18.44
C GLY A 132 -0.63 -19.95 18.34
N SER A 133 -1.37 -20.53 19.29
CA SER A 133 -2.84 -20.60 19.25
C SER A 133 -3.56 -19.24 19.37
N HIS A 134 -2.86 -18.18 19.76
CA HIS A 134 -3.44 -16.86 20.01
C HIS A 134 -2.86 -15.73 19.16
N HIS A 135 -2.01 -16.03 18.16
CA HIS A 135 -1.43 -15.06 17.21
C HIS A 135 -1.23 -13.65 17.79
N THR A 136 -0.51 -13.56 18.89
CA THR A 136 -0.22 -12.30 19.58
C THR A 136 0.73 -11.46 18.74
N GLY A 137 0.43 -10.16 18.63
CA GLY A 137 1.27 -9.20 17.95
C GLY A 137 2.59 -9.03 18.69
N ARG A 138 3.70 -9.27 18.00
CA ARG A 138 5.04 -8.87 18.47
C ARG A 138 5.36 -7.44 18.07
N GLY A 139 4.88 -7.02 16.91
CA GLY A 139 5.03 -5.66 16.43
C GLY A 139 4.42 -5.49 15.05
N ALA A 140 4.26 -4.24 14.66
CA ALA A 140 3.77 -3.86 13.35
C ALA A 140 4.61 -2.72 12.79
N GLY A 141 4.58 -2.56 11.48
CA GLY A 141 5.19 -1.42 10.82
C GLY A 141 4.47 -1.04 9.54
N VAL A 142 4.72 0.21 9.16
CA VAL A 142 4.18 0.80 7.94
C VAL A 142 5.36 1.31 7.13
N ALA A 143 5.42 0.90 5.87
CA ALA A 143 6.40 1.35 4.89
C ALA A 143 5.69 2.01 3.72
N ARG A 144 6.10 3.24 3.40
CA ARG A 144 5.56 4.01 2.29
C ARG A 144 6.65 4.94 1.74
N CYS A 145 6.77 4.96 0.43
CA CYS A 145 7.57 5.94 -0.29
C CYS A 145 6.75 7.24 -0.53
N SER A 146 7.42 8.32 -0.91
CA SER A 146 6.71 9.56 -1.29
C SER A 146 5.76 9.31 -2.47
N SER A 147 4.79 10.21 -2.66
CA SER A 147 3.71 10.09 -3.65
C SER A 147 4.12 9.96 -5.12
N ASP A 148 5.40 10.14 -5.43
CA ASP A 148 5.93 10.08 -6.80
C ASP A 148 6.87 8.89 -7.01
N ILE A 149 7.08 8.07 -5.98
CA ILE A 149 8.10 7.03 -5.92
C ILE A 149 7.45 5.69 -5.55
N ALA A 150 7.75 4.63 -6.31
CA ALA A 150 7.27 3.28 -5.99
C ALA A 150 8.10 2.63 -4.89
N THR A 151 7.43 1.84 -4.04
CA THR A 151 8.09 0.89 -3.16
C THR A 151 8.54 -0.30 -3.99
N THR A 152 9.84 -0.61 -4.06
CA THR A 152 10.32 -1.77 -4.82
C THR A 152 10.65 -2.94 -3.93
N ASP A 153 11.24 -2.67 -2.76
CA ASP A 153 11.72 -3.71 -1.88
C ASP A 153 11.36 -3.36 -0.44
N LEU A 154 10.86 -4.34 0.30
CA LEU A 154 10.64 -4.28 1.74
C LEU A 154 11.43 -5.41 2.39
N GLU A 155 12.34 -5.08 3.29
CA GLU A 155 13.02 -6.04 4.14
C GLU A 155 12.47 -5.97 5.57
N ILE A 156 12.17 -7.13 6.17
CA ILE A 156 11.75 -7.27 7.55
C ILE A 156 12.70 -8.24 8.23
N VAL A 157 13.44 -7.78 9.23
CA VAL A 157 14.38 -8.56 10.01
C VAL A 157 13.90 -8.64 11.46
N ILE A 158 13.57 -9.85 11.91
CA ILE A 158 13.32 -10.15 13.31
C ILE A 158 14.69 -10.44 13.95
N ARG A 159 15.15 -9.54 14.81
CA ARG A 159 16.49 -9.61 15.41
C ARG A 159 16.58 -10.66 16.52
N PRO A 160 17.80 -11.07 16.93
CA PRO A 160 17.97 -12.06 17.99
C PRO A 160 17.34 -11.72 19.34
N ASP A 161 17.12 -10.42 19.62
CA ASP A 161 16.45 -9.93 20.84
C ASP A 161 14.92 -9.83 20.69
N GLY A 162 14.39 -10.24 19.53
CA GLY A 162 12.96 -10.16 19.19
C GLY A 162 12.53 -8.78 18.69
N SER A 163 13.43 -7.80 18.65
CA SER A 163 13.12 -6.49 18.08
C SER A 163 12.99 -6.57 16.56
N LEU A 164 12.19 -5.66 15.99
CA LEU A 164 11.96 -5.60 14.55
C LEU A 164 12.84 -4.52 13.93
N HIS A 165 13.45 -4.87 12.81
CA HIS A 165 14.07 -3.92 11.90
C HIS A 165 13.41 -4.06 10.54
N SER A 166 13.13 -2.94 9.89
CA SER A 166 12.67 -2.94 8.53
C SER A 166 13.42 -1.90 7.72
N SER A 167 13.59 -2.19 6.44
CA SER A 167 14.15 -1.27 5.46
C SER A 167 13.23 -1.27 4.24
N VAL A 168 13.11 -0.12 3.57
CA VAL A 168 12.32 0.03 2.35
C VAL A 168 13.19 0.70 1.30
N THR A 169 13.18 0.13 0.10
CA THR A 169 13.80 0.73 -1.08
C THR A 169 12.71 1.34 -1.93
N CYS A 170 12.94 2.60 -2.31
CA CYS A 170 12.04 3.38 -3.15
C CYS A 170 12.72 3.64 -4.50
N SER A 171 12.00 3.46 -5.61
CA SER A 171 12.50 3.77 -6.95
C SER A 171 11.63 4.79 -7.68
N ASP A 172 12.25 5.79 -8.28
CA ASP A 172 11.55 6.73 -9.16
C ASP A 172 11.09 6.01 -10.43
N TYR A 173 9.81 6.12 -10.77
CA TYR A 173 9.31 5.63 -12.07
C TYR A 173 10.00 6.30 -13.26
N SER A 174 10.60 7.49 -13.06
CA SER A 174 11.29 8.23 -14.12
C SER A 174 12.56 7.54 -14.64
N SER A 175 13.16 6.61 -13.89
CA SER A 175 14.37 5.89 -14.32
C SER A 175 14.07 4.56 -15.02
N TYR A 176 12.80 4.14 -15.16
CA TYR A 176 12.46 2.90 -15.86
C TYR A 176 12.45 3.06 -17.40
N ILE A 177 12.41 4.30 -17.92
CA ILE A 177 12.49 4.57 -19.37
C ILE A 177 13.92 4.93 -19.81
N GLU A 178 14.78 5.38 -18.91
CA GLU A 178 16.19 5.67 -19.21
C GLU A 178 17.16 5.06 -18.17
N CYS A 179 18.00 4.15 -18.66
CA CYS A 179 19.31 3.75 -18.12
C CYS A 179 19.39 2.68 -17.02
N ARG A 180 19.76 1.48 -17.50
CA ARG A 180 20.90 0.68 -17.00
C ARG A 180 21.97 1.61 -16.38
N SER A 181 22.28 1.41 -15.09
CA SER A 181 23.34 2.06 -14.29
C SER A 181 22.92 3.35 -13.56
N GLY A 182 22.56 3.21 -12.27
CA GLY A 182 22.39 4.35 -11.34
C GLY A 182 21.59 3.97 -10.09
N GLU A 183 22.23 3.31 -9.12
CA GLU A 183 21.65 2.96 -7.83
C GLU A 183 21.42 4.25 -7.01
N THR A 184 20.17 4.60 -6.71
CA THR A 184 19.83 5.78 -5.89
C THR A 184 19.07 5.29 -4.66
N THR A 185 19.74 5.23 -3.51
CA THR A 185 19.14 4.79 -2.23
C THR A 185 18.36 5.96 -1.61
N GLY A 186 17.04 5.96 -1.74
CA GLY A 186 16.14 6.88 -1.03
C GLY A 186 15.64 6.27 0.28
N TYR A 187 15.77 7.00 1.40
CA TYR A 187 15.27 6.56 2.72
C TYR A 187 13.80 6.96 2.89
N GLY A 188 12.90 5.97 3.02
CA GLY A 188 11.48 6.18 3.33
C GLY A 188 11.22 6.52 4.81
N LEU A 189 10.06 7.13 5.10
CA LEU A 189 9.62 7.48 6.46
C LEU A 189 9.05 6.25 7.18
N PHE A 190 9.53 5.95 8.39
CA PHE A 190 9.10 4.81 9.21
C PHE A 190 8.24 5.26 10.39
N ALA A 191 7.10 4.61 10.60
CA ALA A 191 6.36 4.68 11.85
C ALA A 191 6.25 3.27 12.44
N ILE A 192 6.84 3.08 13.64
CA ILE A 192 6.65 1.87 14.43
C ILE A 192 5.39 2.09 15.27
N LEU A 193 4.39 1.24 15.08
CA LEU A 193 3.20 1.21 15.93
C LEU A 193 3.53 0.31 17.12
N THR A 194 3.85 0.91 18.26
CA THR A 194 4.06 0.21 19.56
C THR A 194 2.85 0.36 20.46
#